data_AF-A0A0V0QZ04-F1
#
_entry.id   AF-A0A0V0QZ04-F1
#
_cell.length_a   1.000
_cell.length_b   1.000
_cell.length_c   1.000
_cell.angle_alpha   90.00
_cell.angle_beta   90.00
_cell.angle_gamma   90.00
#
_symmetry.space_group_name_H-M   'P 1'
#
loop_
_entity.id
_entity.type
_entity.pdbx_description
1 polymer ?
#
loop_
_entity_poly.entity_id
_entity_poly.type
_entity_poly.pdbx_seq_one_letter_code
_entity_poly.pdbx_strand_id
1 'polypeptide(L)'
;MAIISAAICDKQGKIYLARQFDQITKHNLEENIRTFPKLISPQQQHTFVENEYVRYVYMPIDNMYIVLVTTKNSNIIEHQETIRLIYKVITELCPLGINEETINENVFDIILAFDDIISFGYRESISLQQVGNAIEMESSEEKIHLMLMQARMNEAKEKADKYAKEQEQFKKHGISPQTSQQHDFTSKHDILKSSQEVQQSDEIKEQQYKPTNMAPKKGMQLGKKKTAKETQKEFQKQQQQKQKEQKQQNQQNNVSELDDEENNANKPFDPLKEPVHIEQIEKFSVKLTRDGSIAQNIEVIGEVYITILDPARTKTQIALDSQPSEHMKNVKLQLHPSLNKQLWTKNKVVSLKTPDQQDFPVNTKIPTIKYKYISQDNKEMPFTFTFWFDQTVIYEIEFDEENSHFQHLENLAVRIPYTDNSSNIEIKEVENGDFEIQNGEGITWNILKLNQENPSAKIEIAFNGEQPDEEDLFPVNLYFEYPQKTFLDLKVRGVREVTKSENLKYLYTQKIQSDKFFIE
;
A
#
# COMPACT_ATOMS: atom_id res chain seq x y z
N MET A 1 -24.73 -4.25 10.95
CA MET A 1 -23.42 -3.99 10.33
C MET A 1 -22.89 -2.71 10.95
N ALA A 2 -22.24 -2.82 12.11
CA ALA A 2 -21.59 -1.67 12.74
C ALA A 2 -20.56 -2.18 13.74
N ILE A 3 -19.37 -1.57 13.70
CA ILE A 3 -18.40 -1.56 14.80
C ILE A 3 -18.94 -0.59 15.84
N ILE A 4 -19.18 -1.07 17.05
CA ILE A 4 -19.73 -0.29 18.16
C ILE A 4 -18.62 0.55 18.78
N SER A 5 -17.46 -0.07 19.03
CA SER A 5 -16.31 0.56 19.65
C SER A 5 -15.02 -0.18 19.29
N ALA A 6 -13.91 0.57 19.23
CA ALA A 6 -12.56 0.02 19.20
C ALA A 6 -11.85 0.36 20.52
N ALA A 7 -11.13 -0.59 21.10
CA ALA A 7 -10.41 -0.41 22.35
C ALA A 7 -9.05 -1.12 22.33
N ILE A 8 -8.10 -0.56 23.06
CA ILE A 8 -6.82 -1.18 23.41
C ILE A 8 -6.86 -1.46 24.91
N CYS A 9 -6.65 -2.70 25.31
CA CYS A 9 -6.69 -3.12 26.71
C CYS A 9 -5.56 -4.09 27.05
N ASP A 10 -5.23 -4.20 28.32
CA ASP A 10 -4.30 -5.23 28.80
C ASP A 10 -4.94 -6.64 28.79
N LYS A 11 -4.14 -7.65 29.15
CA LYS A 11 -4.61 -9.04 29.32
C LYS A 11 -5.60 -9.21 30.50
N GLN A 12 -5.76 -8.22 31.38
CA GLN A 12 -6.69 -8.24 32.51
C GLN A 12 -8.02 -7.51 32.22
N GLY A 13 -8.14 -6.86 31.05
CA GLY A 13 -9.32 -6.09 30.64
C GLY A 13 -9.34 -4.64 31.16
N LYS A 14 -8.20 -4.09 31.59
CA LYS A 14 -8.01 -2.66 31.83
C LYS A 14 -7.87 -1.95 30.48
N ILE A 15 -8.72 -0.97 30.22
CA ILE A 15 -8.69 -0.18 28.99
C ILE A 15 -7.61 0.90 29.11
N TYR A 16 -6.75 0.99 28.09
CA TYR A 16 -5.80 2.10 27.90
C TYR A 16 -6.41 3.21 27.05
N LEU A 17 -7.00 2.82 25.92
CA LEU A 17 -7.66 3.72 24.99
C LEU A 17 -8.92 3.04 24.48
N ALA A 18 -10.02 3.80 24.35
CA ALA A 18 -11.20 3.32 23.65
C ALA A 18 -11.93 4.45 22.93
N ARG A 19 -12.37 4.16 21.71
CA ARG A 19 -13.18 5.05 20.87
C ARG A 19 -14.54 4.41 20.63
N GLN A 20 -15.61 5.15 20.89
CA GLN A 20 -16.98 4.72 20.63
C GLN A 20 -17.48 5.33 19.31
N PHE A 21 -18.02 4.49 18.43
CA PHE A 21 -18.56 4.92 17.14
C PHE A 21 -20.08 4.84 17.06
N ASP A 22 -20.69 4.04 17.95
CA ASP A 22 -22.13 3.93 18.13
C ASP A 22 -22.51 4.25 19.59
N GLN A 23 -23.81 4.42 19.86
CA GLN A 23 -24.33 4.81 21.17
C GLN A 23 -24.16 3.70 22.22
N ILE A 24 -22.98 3.65 22.84
CA ILE A 24 -22.68 2.82 24.00
C ILE A 24 -22.23 3.70 25.16
N THR A 25 -22.81 3.48 26.34
CA THR A 25 -22.37 4.18 27.56
C THR A 25 -21.00 3.68 27.99
N LYS A 26 -20.16 4.57 28.52
CA LYS A 26 -18.83 4.22 29.07
C LYS A 26 -18.87 3.00 30.01
N HIS A 27 -19.85 2.96 30.91
CA HIS A 27 -20.01 1.87 31.88
C HIS A 27 -20.17 0.50 31.19
N ASN A 28 -21.09 0.39 30.24
CA ASN A 28 -21.31 -0.85 29.49
C ASN A 28 -20.08 -1.26 28.66
N LEU A 29 -19.32 -0.30 28.13
CA LEU A 29 -18.08 -0.61 27.41
C LEU A 29 -17.01 -1.17 28.36
N GLU A 30 -16.80 -0.56 29.52
CA GLU A 30 -15.87 -1.04 30.53
C GLU A 30 -16.25 -2.45 31.03
N GLU A 31 -17.53 -2.72 31.23
CA GLU A 31 -18.03 -4.05 31.62
C GLU A 31 -17.78 -5.11 30.54
N ASN A 32 -18.06 -4.76 29.27
CA ASN A 32 -17.82 -5.62 28.12
C ASN A 32 -16.34 -5.98 27.98
N ILE A 33 -15.44 -4.98 28.01
CA ILE A 33 -14.00 -5.21 27.88
C ILE A 33 -13.41 -5.90 29.12
N ARG A 34 -13.92 -5.64 30.34
CA ARG A 34 -13.48 -6.37 31.54
C ARG A 34 -13.86 -7.85 31.50
N THR A 35 -14.96 -8.20 30.84
CA THR A 35 -15.42 -9.59 30.72
C THR A 35 -14.73 -10.32 29.57
N PHE A 36 -14.31 -9.60 28.53
CA PHE A 36 -13.69 -10.14 27.32
C PHE A 36 -12.53 -11.14 27.56
N PRO A 37 -11.51 -10.85 28.39
CA PRO A 37 -10.38 -11.77 28.58
C PRO A 37 -10.79 -13.14 29.14
N LYS A 38 -11.87 -13.19 29.91
CA LYS A 38 -12.41 -14.45 30.48
C LYS A 38 -13.08 -15.34 29.43
N LEU A 39 -13.44 -14.78 28.28
CA LEU A 39 -14.07 -15.50 27.17
C LEU A 39 -13.04 -16.12 26.22
N ILE A 40 -11.76 -15.72 26.32
CA ILE A 40 -10.68 -16.27 25.51
C ILE A 40 -10.21 -17.57 26.15
N SER A 41 -10.33 -18.68 25.42
CA SER A 41 -9.77 -19.97 25.84
C SER A 41 -8.32 -20.09 25.32
N PRO A 42 -7.33 -20.44 26.14
CA PRO A 42 -5.92 -20.48 25.74
C PRO A 42 -5.63 -21.50 24.63
N GLN A 43 -6.49 -22.52 24.46
CA GLN A 43 -6.34 -23.53 23.41
C GLN A 43 -7.01 -23.19 22.06
N GLN A 44 -7.72 -22.07 21.93
CA GLN A 44 -8.47 -21.74 20.70
C GLN A 44 -7.90 -20.52 19.97
N GLN A 45 -7.44 -20.73 18.74
CA GLN A 45 -7.01 -19.66 17.83
C GLN A 45 -8.22 -18.99 17.12
N HIS A 46 -9.25 -18.61 17.85
CA HIS A 46 -10.32 -17.79 17.28
C HIS A 46 -9.96 -16.31 17.33
N THR A 47 -9.89 -15.67 16.17
CA THR A 47 -9.75 -14.20 16.03
C THR A 47 -10.97 -13.39 16.50
N PHE A 48 -11.98 -14.05 17.07
CA PHE A 48 -13.18 -13.45 17.63
C PHE A 48 -13.81 -14.32 18.70
N VAL A 49 -14.51 -13.70 19.64
CA VAL A 49 -15.34 -14.38 20.66
C VAL A 49 -16.71 -13.72 20.72
N GLU A 50 -17.75 -14.50 21.00
CA GLU A 50 -19.11 -14.00 21.07
C GLU A 50 -19.70 -14.19 22.46
N ASN A 51 -20.41 -13.18 22.95
CA ASN A 51 -21.29 -13.31 24.11
C ASN A 51 -22.76 -13.26 23.64
N GLU A 52 -23.76 -13.25 24.53
CA GLU A 52 -25.17 -13.18 24.18
C GLU A 52 -25.54 -11.91 23.37
N TYR A 53 -24.87 -10.78 23.64
CA TYR A 53 -25.25 -9.47 23.09
C TYR A 53 -24.31 -8.92 22.01
N VAL A 54 -23.00 -9.18 22.11
CA VAL A 54 -21.97 -8.58 21.23
C VAL A 54 -20.94 -9.63 20.79
N ARG A 55 -20.27 -9.33 19.67
CA ARG A 55 -19.11 -10.07 19.17
C ARG A 55 -17.85 -9.21 19.35
N TYR A 56 -16.82 -9.79 19.95
CA TYR A 56 -15.49 -9.20 20.06
C TYR A 56 -14.62 -9.75 18.95
N VAL A 57 -14.08 -8.90 18.08
CA VAL A 57 -13.00 -9.27 17.15
C VAL A 57 -11.72 -8.71 17.75
N TYR A 58 -10.70 -9.53 17.93
CA TYR A 58 -9.51 -9.11 18.67
C TYR A 58 -8.21 -9.57 18.02
N MET A 59 -7.13 -8.86 18.33
CA MET A 59 -5.78 -9.16 17.89
C MET A 59 -4.82 -8.97 19.07
N PRO A 60 -4.03 -9.99 19.44
CA PRO A 60 -2.98 -9.84 20.45
C PRO A 60 -1.87 -8.94 19.92
N ILE A 61 -1.36 -8.06 20.79
CA ILE A 61 -0.21 -7.19 20.52
C ILE A 61 0.64 -7.12 21.78
N ASP A 62 1.79 -7.80 21.77
CA ASP A 62 2.66 -7.98 22.94
C ASP A 62 1.90 -8.41 24.21
N ASN A 63 1.79 -7.52 25.20
CA ASN A 63 1.08 -7.72 26.47
C ASN A 63 -0.32 -7.08 26.51
N MET A 64 -0.86 -6.72 25.36
CA MET A 64 -2.16 -6.08 25.19
C MET A 64 -3.02 -6.78 24.14
N TYR A 65 -4.26 -6.33 24.04
CA TYR A 65 -5.21 -6.70 23.01
C TYR A 65 -5.77 -5.45 22.35
N ILE A 66 -5.81 -5.47 21.02
CA ILE A 66 -6.71 -4.60 20.26
C ILE A 66 -8.04 -5.34 20.16
N VAL A 67 -9.15 -4.67 20.47
CA VAL A 67 -10.48 -5.26 20.52
C VAL A 67 -11.47 -4.36 19.79
N LEU A 68 -12.20 -4.93 18.84
CA LEU A 68 -13.37 -4.33 18.20
C LEU A 68 -14.62 -4.98 18.79
N VAL A 69 -15.48 -4.16 19.40
CA VAL A 69 -16.82 -4.56 19.84
C VAL A 69 -17.78 -4.36 18.68
N THR A 70 -18.44 -5.42 18.24
CA THR A 70 -19.28 -5.44 17.03
C THR A 70 -20.61 -6.15 17.29
N THR A 71 -21.56 -5.98 16.36
CA THR A 71 -22.83 -6.70 16.38
C THR A 71 -22.69 -8.09 15.75
N LYS A 72 -23.42 -9.10 16.23
CA LYS A 72 -23.31 -10.49 15.71
C LYS A 72 -23.61 -10.65 14.21
N ASN A 73 -24.45 -9.77 13.67
CA ASN A 73 -24.85 -9.80 12.26
C ASN A 73 -23.90 -9.00 11.35
N SER A 74 -22.74 -8.58 11.84
CA SER A 74 -21.76 -7.82 11.07
C SER A 74 -20.75 -8.72 10.35
N ASN A 75 -20.13 -8.17 9.30
CA ASN A 75 -19.17 -8.90 8.47
C ASN A 75 -17.83 -9.02 9.20
N ILE A 76 -17.54 -10.20 9.73
CA ILE A 76 -16.31 -10.46 10.47
C ILE A 76 -15.04 -10.26 9.64
N ILE A 77 -15.07 -10.60 8.35
CA ILE A 77 -13.89 -10.52 7.47
C ILE A 77 -13.49 -9.05 7.31
N GLU A 78 -14.47 -8.16 7.18
CA GLU A 78 -14.23 -6.72 7.12
C GLU A 78 -13.64 -6.18 8.44
N HIS A 79 -14.14 -6.66 9.59
CA HIS A 79 -13.61 -6.28 10.89
C HIS A 79 -12.20 -6.81 11.15
N GLN A 80 -11.87 -8.01 10.68
CA GLN A 80 -10.51 -8.55 10.71
C GLN A 80 -9.54 -7.73 9.86
N GLU A 81 -9.97 -7.28 8.68
CA GLU A 81 -9.16 -6.34 7.89
C GLU A 81 -9.04 -4.98 8.59
N THR A 82 -10.05 -4.55 9.37
CA THR A 82 -10.03 -3.25 10.07
C THR A 82 -9.07 -3.29 11.24
N ILE A 83 -9.10 -4.36 12.02
CA ILE A 83 -8.18 -4.51 13.15
C ILE A 83 -6.73 -4.68 12.69
N ARG A 84 -6.49 -5.32 11.53
CA ARG A 84 -5.16 -5.38 10.89
C ARG A 84 -4.65 -4.01 10.47
N LEU A 85 -5.51 -3.16 9.92
CA LEU A 85 -5.13 -1.79 9.54
C LEU A 85 -4.83 -0.96 10.79
N ILE A 86 -5.66 -1.06 11.83
CA ILE A 86 -5.45 -0.41 13.12
C ILE A 86 -4.11 -0.84 13.73
N TYR A 87 -3.81 -2.14 13.74
CA TYR A 87 -2.53 -2.67 14.21
C TYR A 87 -1.35 -1.99 13.50
N LYS A 88 -1.37 -1.95 12.17
CA LYS A 88 -0.29 -1.32 11.38
C LYS A 88 -0.11 0.15 11.71
N VAL A 89 -1.21 0.90 11.85
CA VAL A 89 -1.16 2.32 12.21
C VAL A 89 -0.57 2.51 13.61
N ILE A 90 -0.97 1.69 14.59
CA ILE A 90 -0.42 1.78 15.95
C ILE A 90 1.09 1.47 15.95
N THR A 91 1.53 0.47 15.19
CA THR A 91 2.96 0.14 15.06
C THR A 91 3.76 1.27 14.41
N GLU A 92 3.19 1.96 13.42
CA GLU A 92 3.82 3.12 12.76
C GLU A 92 3.91 4.35 13.69
N LEU A 93 2.85 4.61 14.46
CA LEU A 93 2.83 5.70 15.44
C LEU A 93 3.71 5.42 16.67
N CYS A 94 4.00 4.15 16.98
CA CYS A 94 4.77 3.72 18.16
C CYS A 94 6.04 2.95 17.76
N PRO A 95 7.06 3.60 17.17
CA PRO A 95 8.26 2.93 16.65
C PRO A 95 9.16 2.33 17.75
N LEU A 96 9.04 2.80 18.99
CA LEU A 96 9.82 2.32 20.16
C LEU A 96 9.20 1.06 20.82
N GLY A 97 8.13 0.51 20.25
CA GLY A 97 7.37 -0.62 20.79
C GLY A 97 6.04 -0.19 21.42
N ILE A 98 5.16 -1.16 21.68
CA ILE A 98 3.76 -0.92 22.04
C ILE A 98 3.57 -1.17 23.54
N ASN A 99 3.89 -0.13 24.33
CA ASN A 99 3.78 -0.14 25.79
C ASN A 99 2.70 0.84 26.28
N GLU A 100 2.29 0.71 27.55
CA GLU A 100 1.29 1.62 28.18
C GLU A 100 1.73 3.08 28.12
N GLU A 101 3.03 3.36 28.29
CA GLU A 101 3.58 4.71 28.22
C GLU A 101 3.47 5.27 26.80
N THR A 102 3.94 4.53 25.79
CA THR A 102 3.92 4.96 24.38
C THR A 102 2.50 5.16 23.84
N ILE A 103 1.54 4.31 24.25
CA ILE A 103 0.12 4.49 23.87
C ILE A 103 -0.47 5.76 24.51
N ASN A 104 -0.08 6.07 25.75
CA ASN A 104 -0.55 7.30 26.41
C ASN A 104 0.07 8.56 25.79
N GLU A 105 1.33 8.51 25.37
CA GLU A 105 2.00 9.61 24.68
C GLU A 105 1.33 9.91 23.33
N ASN A 106 1.00 8.87 22.56
CA ASN A 106 0.41 8.97 21.22
C ASN A 106 -1.12 8.85 21.18
N VAL A 107 -1.80 9.06 22.32
CA VAL A 107 -3.24 8.78 22.50
C VAL A 107 -4.13 9.55 21.51
N PHE A 108 -3.77 10.80 21.19
CA PHE A 108 -4.55 11.65 20.30
C PHE A 108 -4.43 11.22 18.84
N ASP A 109 -3.21 10.92 18.39
CA ASP A 109 -2.97 10.48 17.01
C ASP A 109 -3.61 9.13 16.74
N ILE A 110 -3.58 8.23 17.73
CA ILE A 110 -4.28 6.93 17.65
C ILE A 110 -5.81 7.14 17.57
N ILE A 111 -6.39 8.05 18.36
CA ILE A 111 -7.84 8.34 18.29
C ILE A 111 -8.23 8.95 16.94
N LEU A 112 -7.41 9.87 16.41
CA LEU A 112 -7.65 10.48 15.11
C LEU A 112 -7.58 9.43 14.00
N ALA A 113 -6.56 8.57 14.03
CA ALA A 113 -6.46 7.43 13.13
C ALA A 113 -7.71 6.53 13.20
N PHE A 114 -8.24 6.29 14.41
CA PHE A 114 -9.43 5.47 14.59
C PHE A 114 -10.67 6.09 13.93
N ASP A 115 -10.83 7.42 14.02
CA ASP A 115 -11.92 8.15 13.38
C ASP A 115 -11.81 8.16 11.84
N ASP A 116 -10.59 8.16 11.30
CA ASP A 116 -10.36 8.08 9.85
C ASP A 116 -10.56 6.66 9.29
N ILE A 117 -10.21 5.64 10.08
CA ILE A 117 -10.40 4.23 9.69
C ILE A 117 -11.87 3.80 9.85
N ILE A 118 -12.57 4.32 10.87
CA ILE A 118 -13.94 3.94 11.20
C ILE A 118 -14.82 5.18 11.34
N SER A 119 -15.73 5.36 10.39
CA SER A 119 -16.71 6.45 10.42
C SER A 119 -18.09 5.93 10.80
N PHE A 120 -18.66 6.41 11.92
CA PHE A 120 -19.98 6.01 12.42
C PHE A 120 -20.21 4.48 12.50
N GLY A 121 -19.15 3.74 12.81
CA GLY A 121 -19.17 2.28 12.93
C GLY A 121 -19.03 1.52 11.61
N TYR A 122 -18.80 2.23 10.50
CA TYR A 122 -18.48 1.67 9.19
C TYR A 122 -16.99 1.80 8.91
N ARG A 123 -16.41 0.78 8.28
CA ARG A 123 -15.03 0.83 7.81
C ARG A 123 -14.93 1.79 6.63
N GLU A 124 -13.98 2.72 6.68
CA GLU A 124 -13.61 3.53 5.54
C GLU A 124 -12.58 2.81 4.65
N SER A 125 -12.65 3.07 3.34
CA SER A 125 -11.72 2.48 2.36
C SER A 125 -10.47 3.34 2.22
N ILE A 126 -9.69 3.44 3.29
CA ILE A 126 -8.48 4.27 3.40
C ILE A 126 -7.21 3.41 3.49
N SER A 127 -6.10 3.88 2.90
CA SER A 127 -4.79 3.24 3.01
C SER A 127 -3.99 3.76 4.21
N LEU A 128 -2.96 3.01 4.63
CA LEU A 128 -2.06 3.40 5.72
C LEU A 128 -1.46 4.80 5.50
N GLN A 129 -0.93 5.06 4.30
CA GLN A 129 -0.35 6.35 3.92
C GLN A 129 -1.37 7.51 4.00
N GLN A 130 -2.63 7.25 3.62
CA GLN A 130 -3.67 8.27 3.69
C GLN A 130 -4.04 8.62 5.13
N VAL A 131 -4.01 7.63 6.03
CA VAL A 131 -4.20 7.85 7.47
C VAL A 131 -3.04 8.68 8.03
N GLY A 132 -1.79 8.35 7.68
CA GLY A 132 -0.60 9.13 8.08
C GLY A 132 -0.71 10.61 7.66
N ASN A 133 -1.00 10.87 6.39
CA ASN A 133 -1.18 12.23 5.88
C ASN A 133 -2.33 12.98 6.56
N ALA A 134 -3.40 12.28 6.96
CA ALA A 134 -4.52 12.88 7.67
C ALA A 134 -4.14 13.29 9.10
N ILE A 135 -3.32 12.48 9.78
CA ILE A 135 -2.77 12.77 11.11
C ILE A 135 -1.82 13.98 11.06
N GLU A 136 -1.01 14.13 10.02
CA GLU A 136 -0.11 15.27 9.84
C GLU A 136 -0.85 16.61 9.70
N MET A 137 -2.15 16.58 9.39
CA MET A 137 -3.02 17.75 9.18
C MET A 137 -2.47 18.79 8.18
N GLU A 138 -1.52 18.40 7.31
CA GLU A 138 -0.92 19.31 6.33
C GLU A 138 -1.84 19.46 5.11
N SER A 139 -2.58 20.56 5.05
CA SER A 139 -3.34 20.91 3.85
C SER A 139 -2.41 21.52 2.81
N SER A 140 -2.06 20.78 1.78
CA SER A 140 -1.20 21.35 0.75
C SER A 140 -1.94 22.29 -0.22
N GLU A 141 -3.27 22.41 -0.13
CA GLU A 141 -4.02 23.54 -0.71
C GLU A 141 -3.68 24.86 0.01
N GLU A 142 -3.57 24.83 1.34
CA GLU A 142 -3.16 25.99 2.14
C GLU A 142 -1.72 26.41 1.81
N LYS A 143 -0.82 25.43 1.65
CA LYS A 143 0.58 25.65 1.26
C LYS A 143 0.69 26.35 -0.11
N ILE A 144 -0.07 25.88 -1.11
CA ILE A 144 -0.10 26.51 -2.43
C ILE A 144 -0.67 27.94 -2.34
N HIS A 145 -1.71 28.15 -1.53
CA HIS A 145 -2.32 29.46 -1.35
C HIS A 145 -1.35 30.47 -0.71
N LEU A 146 -0.64 30.08 0.35
CA LEU A 146 0.38 30.91 0.99
C LEU A 146 1.53 31.23 0.03
N MET A 147 1.99 30.26 -0.76
CA MET A 147 3.03 30.47 -1.77
C MET A 147 2.60 31.48 -2.84
N LEU A 148 1.36 31.38 -3.34
CA LEU A 148 0.83 32.31 -4.33
C LEU A 148 0.70 33.73 -3.75
N MET A 149 0.22 33.85 -2.51
CA MET A 149 0.11 35.14 -1.83
C MET A 149 1.49 35.79 -1.66
N GLN A 150 2.51 35.02 -1.28
CA GLN A 150 3.86 35.51 -1.11
C GLN A 150 4.52 35.89 -2.45
N ALA A 151 4.28 35.12 -3.52
CA ALA A 151 4.73 35.47 -4.87
C ALA A 151 4.13 36.80 -5.33
N ARG A 152 2.82 37.01 -5.08
CA ARG A 152 2.13 38.26 -5.41
C ARG A 152 2.67 39.46 -4.63
N MET A 153 2.97 39.26 -3.34
CA MET A 153 3.57 40.29 -2.49
C MET A 153 4.98 40.67 -2.97
N ASN A 154 5.79 39.67 -3.33
CA ASN A 154 7.14 39.90 -3.85
C ASN A 154 7.11 40.62 -5.21
N GLU A 155 6.22 40.23 -6.12
CA GLU A 155 6.06 40.89 -7.42
C GLU A 155 5.61 42.35 -7.26
N ALA A 156 4.67 42.62 -6.35
CA ALA A 156 4.24 43.99 -6.04
C ALA A 156 5.38 44.84 -5.45
N LYS A 157 6.20 44.26 -4.58
CA LYS A 157 7.37 44.92 -3.99
C LYS A 157 8.43 45.25 -5.04
N GLU A 158 8.77 44.31 -5.93
CA GLU A 158 9.72 44.56 -7.02
C GLU A 158 9.25 45.65 -8.00
N LYS A 159 7.95 45.67 -8.31
CA LYS A 159 7.36 46.72 -9.16
C LYS A 159 7.43 48.09 -8.48
N ALA A 160 7.14 48.17 -7.18
CA ALA A 160 7.27 49.40 -6.40
C ALA A 160 8.73 49.88 -6.36
N ASP A 161 9.69 48.98 -6.13
CA ASP A 161 11.11 49.31 -6.09
C ASP A 161 11.64 49.79 -7.46
N LYS A 162 11.17 49.18 -8.56
CA LYS A 162 11.49 49.64 -9.93
C LYS A 162 10.93 51.04 -10.21
N TYR A 163 9.66 51.27 -9.87
CA TYR A 163 9.03 52.58 -10.06
C TYR A 163 9.68 53.67 -9.22
N ALA A 164 10.08 53.36 -7.98
CA ALA A 164 10.82 54.28 -7.12
C ALA A 164 12.18 54.66 -7.73
N LYS A 165 12.93 53.67 -8.26
CA LYS A 165 14.21 53.93 -8.94
C LYS A 165 14.05 54.76 -10.20
N GLU A 166 13.01 54.50 -11.00
CA GLU A 166 12.71 55.31 -12.19
C GLU A 166 12.36 56.76 -11.82
N GLN A 167 11.50 56.97 -10.82
CA GLN A 167 11.17 58.30 -10.28
C GLN A 167 12.40 59.07 -9.81
N GLU A 168 13.34 58.40 -9.14
CA GLU A 168 14.61 59.03 -8.73
C GLU A 168 15.50 59.40 -9.93
N GLN A 169 15.55 58.57 -10.97
CA GLN A 169 16.30 58.86 -12.19
C GLN A 169 15.70 60.03 -12.98
N PHE A 170 14.37 60.11 -13.06
CA PHE A 170 13.66 61.24 -13.68
C PHE A 170 13.89 62.55 -12.91
N LYS A 171 13.91 62.51 -11.57
CA LYS A 171 14.27 63.68 -10.74
C LYS A 171 15.72 64.11 -10.91
N LYS A 172 16.65 63.18 -11.16
CA LYS A 172 18.05 63.48 -11.47
C LYS A 172 18.27 64.04 -12.89
N HIS A 173 17.37 63.78 -13.84
CA HIS A 173 17.50 64.24 -15.24
C HIS A 173 16.72 65.53 -15.59
N GLY A 174 16.12 66.21 -14.62
CA GLY A 174 15.84 67.66 -14.72
C GLY A 174 14.90 68.13 -15.83
N ILE A 175 13.74 67.50 -16.03
CA ILE A 175 12.69 68.00 -16.94
C ILE A 175 11.37 68.15 -16.18
N SER A 176 10.96 69.40 -15.93
CA SER A 176 9.73 69.78 -15.25
C SER A 176 8.61 70.08 -16.26
N PRO A 177 7.42 69.46 -16.18
CA PRO A 177 6.24 69.92 -16.93
C PRO A 177 5.43 70.95 -16.11
N GLN A 178 5.18 72.10 -16.73
CA GLN A 178 4.39 73.25 -16.27
C GLN A 178 2.88 73.07 -16.54
N THR A 179 2.05 73.39 -15.54
CA THR A 179 0.79 74.21 -15.55
C THR A 179 -0.35 73.82 -16.53
N SER A 180 -1.68 73.81 -16.26
CA SER A 180 -2.54 74.73 -15.48
C SER A 180 -4.04 74.29 -15.53
N GLN A 181 -4.83 74.85 -14.60
CA GLN A 181 -6.29 75.20 -14.64
C GLN A 181 -7.35 74.14 -14.28
N GLN A 182 -8.51 74.45 -13.68
CA GLN A 182 -9.02 75.36 -12.61
C GLN A 182 -10.57 75.21 -12.63
N HIS A 183 -11.22 75.21 -11.46
CA HIS A 183 -12.65 75.48 -11.12
C HIS A 183 -13.22 74.44 -10.14
N ASP A 184 -14.06 74.74 -9.15
CA ASP A 184 -14.46 75.95 -8.43
C ASP A 184 -15.28 75.46 -7.20
N PHE A 185 -15.59 76.39 -6.31
CA PHE A 185 -15.91 76.29 -4.88
C PHE A 185 -17.34 75.80 -4.54
N THR A 186 -17.51 75.06 -3.43
CA THR A 186 -18.42 75.45 -2.32
C THR A 186 -18.07 74.71 -1.02
N SER A 187 -18.12 75.48 0.07
CA SER A 187 -17.54 75.20 1.37
C SER A 187 -18.45 74.43 2.34
N LYS A 188 -17.84 73.63 3.23
CA LYS A 188 -18.04 73.74 4.69
C LYS A 188 -16.75 73.34 5.45
N HIS A 189 -16.37 74.26 6.34
CA HIS A 189 -15.41 74.21 7.46
C HIS A 189 -15.47 72.89 8.28
N ASP A 190 -14.41 72.29 8.86
CA ASP A 190 -13.29 72.85 9.65
C ASP A 190 -11.96 72.03 9.62
N ILE A 191 -10.86 72.75 9.35
CA ILE A 191 -9.57 72.89 10.07
C ILE A 191 -8.75 71.66 10.57
N LEU A 192 -7.65 71.42 9.82
CA LEU A 192 -6.23 71.06 10.15
C LEU A 192 -5.94 69.76 10.93
N LYS A 193 -4.94 68.90 10.64
CA LYS A 193 -3.62 68.86 9.93
C LYS A 193 -3.34 67.33 9.79
N SER A 194 -2.57 66.73 8.89
CA SER A 194 -1.44 67.08 8.02
C SER A 194 -1.12 65.85 7.14
N SER A 195 -0.36 66.07 6.07
CA SER A 195 0.49 65.09 5.37
C SER A 195 -0.16 64.27 4.26
N GLN A 196 0.45 64.41 3.07
CA GLN A 196 0.12 63.81 1.79
C GLN A 196 0.39 62.30 1.78
N GLU A 197 -0.45 61.53 1.08
CA GLU A 197 0.02 60.39 0.30
C GLU A 197 -0.90 60.10 -0.89
N VAL A 198 -0.28 59.57 -1.93
CA VAL A 198 -0.69 59.52 -3.34
C VAL A 198 -1.85 58.53 -3.54
N GLN A 199 -2.97 59.01 -4.07
CA GLN A 199 -4.01 58.15 -4.64
C GLN A 199 -3.61 57.72 -6.06
N GLN A 200 -3.19 56.47 -6.19
CA GLN A 200 -3.27 55.73 -7.45
C GLN A 200 -3.85 54.35 -7.13
N SER A 201 -5.17 54.31 -6.95
CA SER A 201 -5.93 53.07 -6.90
C SER A 201 -6.40 52.73 -8.31
N ASP A 202 -5.58 51.98 -9.04
CA ASP A 202 -6.13 51.12 -10.08
C ASP A 202 -6.92 50.02 -9.38
N GLU A 203 -8.22 49.98 -9.64
CA GLU A 203 -9.15 48.94 -9.21
C GLU A 203 -8.66 47.56 -9.68
N ILE A 204 -8.01 46.82 -8.80
CA ILE A 204 -8.00 45.36 -8.90
C ILE A 204 -9.36 44.91 -8.40
N LYS A 205 -10.21 44.46 -9.32
CA LYS A 205 -11.41 43.70 -8.98
C LYS A 205 -11.01 42.51 -8.10
N GLU A 206 -11.27 42.60 -6.81
CA GLU A 206 -11.36 41.44 -5.93
C GLU A 206 -12.46 40.53 -6.46
N GLN A 207 -12.08 39.41 -7.08
CA GLN A 207 -12.99 38.29 -7.18
C GLN A 207 -13.17 37.74 -5.76
N GLN A 208 -14.22 38.22 -5.09
CA GLN A 208 -14.76 37.57 -3.91
C GLN A 208 -15.15 36.14 -4.28
N TYR A 209 -14.32 35.16 -3.93
CA TYR A 209 -14.75 33.78 -3.88
C TYR A 209 -15.74 33.66 -2.71
N LYS A 210 -17.02 33.48 -3.05
CA LYS A 210 -18.06 33.19 -2.08
C LYS A 210 -17.71 31.88 -1.36
N PRO A 211 -17.80 31.82 -0.02
CA PRO A 211 -17.63 30.56 0.70
C PRO A 211 -18.73 29.59 0.28
N THR A 212 -18.37 28.44 -0.30
CA THR A 212 -19.29 27.34 -0.54
C THR A 212 -19.51 26.55 0.75
N ASN A 213 -20.14 27.19 1.73
CA ASN A 213 -20.85 26.52 2.80
C ASN A 213 -22.32 26.93 2.70
N MET A 214 -23.10 26.15 1.97
CA MET A 214 -24.55 26.19 2.06
C MET A 214 -25.07 24.85 2.56
N ALA A 215 -25.34 24.80 3.86
CA ALA A 215 -26.33 23.87 4.40
C ALA A 215 -27.68 24.10 3.70
N PRO A 216 -28.40 23.04 3.29
CA PRO A 216 -29.69 23.21 2.62
C PRO A 216 -30.76 23.59 3.63
N LYS A 217 -31.16 24.87 3.65
CA LYS A 217 -32.39 25.32 4.31
C LYS A 217 -33.44 25.70 3.27
N LYS A 218 -34.32 24.74 2.92
CA LYS A 218 -35.80 24.86 2.87
C LYS A 218 -36.43 23.81 1.93
N GLY A 219 -37.32 23.01 2.52
CA GLY A 219 -38.70 22.81 2.03
C GLY A 219 -38.92 21.81 0.89
N MET A 220 -39.60 20.71 1.21
CA MET A 220 -40.23 19.79 0.25
C MET A 220 -41.08 20.55 -0.78
N GLN A 221 -40.80 20.36 -2.08
CA GLN A 221 -41.81 20.45 -3.13
C GLN A 221 -41.61 19.32 -4.14
N LEU A 222 -42.53 18.35 -4.09
CA LEU A 222 -42.67 17.28 -5.07
C LEU A 222 -43.15 17.86 -6.41
N GLY A 223 -42.49 17.46 -7.50
CA GLY A 223 -43.10 17.39 -8.82
C GLY A 223 -42.41 18.18 -9.92
N LYS A 224 -41.47 17.53 -10.63
CA LYS A 224 -41.41 17.41 -12.11
C LYS A 224 -40.15 16.64 -12.52
N LYS A 225 -40.34 15.57 -13.32
CA LYS A 225 -39.26 14.71 -13.87
C LYS A 225 -38.33 15.52 -14.79
N LYS A 226 -37.01 15.44 -14.56
CA LYS A 226 -35.96 15.82 -15.52
C LYS A 226 -35.26 14.59 -16.07
N THR A 227 -34.81 14.67 -17.32
CA THR A 227 -34.40 13.54 -18.17
C THR A 227 -32.91 13.20 -18.04
N ALA A 228 -32.57 11.91 -18.16
CA ALA A 228 -31.27 11.28 -17.89
C ALA A 228 -30.00 11.84 -18.59
N LYS A 229 -30.13 12.79 -19.52
CA LYS A 229 -28.98 13.40 -20.23
C LYS A 229 -28.33 14.56 -19.48
N GLU A 230 -29.00 15.17 -18.51
CA GLU A 230 -28.42 16.26 -17.70
C GLU A 230 -27.53 15.73 -16.57
N THR A 231 -27.89 14.59 -15.96
CA THR A 231 -27.17 13.98 -14.84
C THR A 231 -25.78 13.45 -15.22
N GLN A 232 -25.58 13.02 -16.47
CA GLN A 232 -24.26 12.55 -16.95
C GLN A 232 -23.24 13.69 -17.16
N LYS A 233 -23.69 14.92 -17.48
CA LYS A 233 -22.80 16.06 -17.71
C LYS A 233 -22.29 16.67 -16.40
N GLU A 234 -23.06 16.60 -15.32
CA GLU A 234 -22.62 17.04 -13.99
C GLU A 234 -21.61 16.07 -13.36
N PHE A 235 -21.78 14.75 -13.56
CA PHE A 235 -20.86 13.74 -13.04
C PHE A 235 -19.47 13.79 -13.71
N GLN A 236 -19.41 14.12 -15.01
CA GLN A 236 -18.16 14.28 -15.75
C GLN A 236 -17.37 15.54 -15.35
N LYS A 237 -18.05 16.62 -14.95
CA LYS A 237 -17.41 17.84 -14.47
C LYS A 237 -16.80 17.67 -13.08
N GLN A 238 -17.44 16.92 -12.18
CA GLN A 238 -16.90 16.66 -10.84
C GLN A 238 -15.67 15.72 -10.86
N GLN A 239 -15.57 14.78 -11.80
CA GLN A 239 -14.38 13.92 -11.94
C GLN A 239 -13.17 14.65 -12.53
N GLN A 240 -13.37 15.65 -13.40
CA GLN A 240 -12.28 16.45 -13.97
C GLN A 240 -11.72 17.50 -13.01
N GLN A 241 -12.48 17.88 -11.98
CA GLN A 241 -12.03 18.82 -10.94
C GLN A 241 -11.12 18.12 -9.91
N LYS A 242 -11.50 16.91 -9.46
CA LYS A 242 -10.68 16.09 -8.53
C LYS A 242 -9.32 15.65 -9.09
N GLN A 243 -9.18 15.53 -10.42
CA GLN A 243 -7.92 15.17 -11.08
C GLN A 243 -6.94 16.34 -11.26
N LYS A 244 -7.38 17.59 -11.06
CA LYS A 244 -6.51 18.77 -11.16
C LYS A 244 -5.94 19.21 -9.81
N GLU A 245 -6.60 18.88 -8.71
CA GLU A 245 -6.15 19.20 -7.34
C GLU A 245 -5.04 18.24 -6.86
N GLN A 246 -4.98 16.99 -7.35
CA GLN A 246 -3.94 16.02 -6.99
C GLN A 246 -2.55 16.23 -7.64
N LYS A 247 -2.38 17.22 -8.54
CA LYS A 247 -1.11 17.44 -9.27
C LYS A 247 -0.16 18.47 -8.67
N GLN A 248 -0.46 19.08 -7.52
CA GLN A 248 0.36 20.18 -6.98
C GLN A 248 0.93 20.01 -5.56
N GLN A 249 0.81 18.83 -4.92
CA GLN A 249 1.21 18.68 -3.50
C GLN A 249 2.55 17.96 -3.27
N ASN A 250 3.12 17.23 -4.23
CA ASN A 250 4.35 16.47 -4.01
C ASN A 250 5.61 17.17 -4.54
N GLN A 251 6.03 18.26 -3.91
CA GLN A 251 7.42 18.73 -3.91
C GLN A 251 7.71 19.46 -2.61
N GLN A 252 8.20 18.75 -1.56
CA GLN A 252 9.37 19.15 -0.77
C GLN A 252 9.57 18.26 0.47
N ASN A 253 10.85 17.83 0.61
CA ASN A 253 11.55 17.29 1.79
C ASN A 253 11.42 15.79 2.06
N ASN A 254 12.48 15.01 1.75
CA ASN A 254 13.64 14.91 2.63
C ASN A 254 14.88 14.34 1.92
N VAL A 255 16.03 14.73 2.46
CA VAL A 255 17.37 14.26 2.17
C VAL A 255 17.76 13.32 3.31
N SER A 256 18.03 12.05 3.00
CA SER A 256 19.24 11.29 3.32
C SER A 256 18.96 9.81 3.60
N GLU A 257 19.25 9.00 2.57
CA GLU A 257 19.91 7.69 2.60
C GLU A 257 19.09 6.49 3.06
N LEU A 258 18.23 6.02 2.16
CA LEU A 258 18.35 4.74 1.43
C LEU A 258 17.38 4.80 0.22
N ASP A 259 17.68 5.70 -0.72
CA ASP A 259 16.79 6.05 -1.84
C ASP A 259 17.25 5.41 -3.16
N ASP A 260 16.45 4.50 -3.74
CA ASP A 260 16.50 4.29 -5.19
C ASP A 260 15.19 3.82 -5.88
N GLU A 261 14.02 3.80 -5.22
CA GLU A 261 12.78 3.33 -5.90
C GLU A 261 11.57 4.29 -5.98
N GLU A 262 11.44 5.37 -5.20
CA GLU A 262 10.15 6.12 -5.19
C GLU A 262 10.12 7.53 -5.83
N ASN A 263 11.20 8.02 -6.45
CA ASN A 263 11.23 9.34 -7.10
C ASN A 263 11.42 9.30 -8.64
N ASN A 264 10.66 8.45 -9.35
CA ASN A 264 10.77 8.33 -10.81
C ASN A 264 9.79 9.19 -11.63
N ALA A 265 8.75 9.79 -11.03
CA ALA A 265 7.69 10.45 -11.80
C ALA A 265 8.12 11.73 -12.56
N ASN A 266 9.28 12.34 -12.23
CA ASN A 266 9.78 13.58 -12.85
C ASN A 266 11.26 13.53 -13.28
N LYS A 267 11.93 12.36 -13.23
CA LYS A 267 13.27 12.25 -13.83
C LYS A 267 13.11 12.26 -15.36
N PRO A 268 13.88 13.07 -16.11
CA PRO A 268 13.94 12.93 -17.56
C PRO A 268 14.34 11.48 -17.86
N PHE A 269 13.52 10.80 -18.68
CA PHE A 269 13.74 9.40 -19.03
C PHE A 269 15.15 9.26 -19.62
N ASP A 270 15.96 8.38 -19.03
CA ASP A 270 17.29 8.06 -19.54
C ASP A 270 17.15 7.34 -20.88
N PRO A 271 17.60 7.94 -22.00
CA PRO A 271 17.47 7.34 -23.33
C PRO A 271 18.21 5.99 -23.49
N LEU A 272 19.09 5.64 -22.55
CA LEU A 272 19.80 4.37 -22.52
C LEU A 272 18.98 3.23 -21.90
N LYS A 273 17.94 3.53 -21.11
CA LYS A 273 17.05 2.53 -20.50
C LYS A 273 15.96 2.09 -21.47
N GLU A 274 15.40 0.91 -21.25
CA GLU A 274 14.26 0.43 -22.03
C GLU A 274 12.98 1.23 -21.68
N PRO A 275 12.17 1.65 -22.67
CA PRO A 275 11.00 2.49 -22.45
C PRO A 275 9.84 1.76 -21.76
N VAL A 276 9.86 0.43 -21.74
CA VAL A 276 8.81 -0.43 -21.20
C VAL A 276 9.45 -1.54 -20.37
N HIS A 277 8.95 -1.75 -19.16
CA HIS A 277 9.33 -2.86 -18.30
C HIS A 277 8.14 -3.81 -18.15
N ILE A 278 8.37 -5.07 -18.45
CA ILE A 278 7.42 -6.17 -18.29
C ILE A 278 7.96 -7.07 -17.20
N GLU A 279 7.15 -7.36 -16.20
CA GLU A 279 7.54 -8.19 -15.08
C GLU A 279 6.55 -9.34 -14.90
N GLN A 280 7.04 -10.56 -14.86
CA GLN A 280 6.25 -11.75 -14.54
C GLN A 280 6.60 -12.25 -13.14
N ILE A 281 5.60 -12.31 -12.26
CA ILE A 281 5.77 -12.81 -10.89
C ILE A 281 4.88 -14.03 -10.73
N GLU A 282 5.46 -15.16 -10.35
CA GLU A 282 4.76 -16.38 -10.00
C GLU A 282 4.87 -16.68 -8.51
N LYS A 283 3.73 -16.94 -7.89
CA LYS A 283 3.63 -17.38 -6.50
C LYS A 283 3.49 -18.90 -6.48
N PHE A 284 4.47 -19.58 -5.91
CA PHE A 284 4.50 -21.03 -5.74
C PHE A 284 3.93 -21.41 -4.37
N SER A 285 2.89 -22.22 -4.35
CA SER A 285 2.21 -22.71 -3.14
C SER A 285 2.08 -24.21 -3.19
N VAL A 286 2.45 -24.88 -2.11
CA VAL A 286 2.32 -26.33 -1.96
C VAL A 286 2.23 -26.66 -0.48
N LYS A 287 1.47 -27.71 -0.19
CA LYS A 287 1.36 -28.25 1.15
C LYS A 287 1.88 -29.67 1.12
N LEU A 288 2.93 -29.93 1.89
CA LEU A 288 3.52 -31.26 2.02
C LEU A 288 3.06 -31.91 3.33
N THR A 289 2.99 -33.24 3.33
CA THR A 289 2.92 -34.05 4.55
C THR A 289 4.31 -34.20 5.17
N ARG A 290 4.40 -34.60 6.44
CA ARG A 290 5.67 -34.86 7.15
C ARG A 290 6.63 -35.82 6.44
N ASP A 291 6.12 -36.77 5.67
CA ASP A 291 6.92 -37.70 4.85
C ASP A 291 7.40 -37.10 3.51
N GLY A 292 7.17 -35.81 3.27
CA GLY A 292 7.59 -35.10 2.06
C GLY A 292 6.66 -35.31 0.86
N SER A 293 5.56 -36.04 1.02
CA SER A 293 4.56 -36.24 -0.04
C SER A 293 3.67 -35.00 -0.23
N ILE A 294 3.16 -34.79 -1.44
CA ILE A 294 2.25 -33.67 -1.74
C ILE A 294 0.87 -33.93 -1.12
N ALA A 295 0.53 -33.19 -0.06
CA ALA A 295 -0.77 -33.28 0.63
C ALA A 295 -1.91 -32.61 -0.15
N GLN A 296 -1.59 -31.51 -0.85
CA GLN A 296 -2.51 -30.77 -1.72
C GLN A 296 -1.77 -30.32 -2.98
N ASN A 297 -2.52 -30.16 -4.08
CA ASN A 297 -1.98 -29.77 -5.37
C ASN A 297 -0.97 -28.63 -5.27
N ILE A 298 0.12 -28.73 -6.04
CA ILE A 298 0.99 -27.60 -6.35
C ILE A 298 0.14 -26.56 -7.06
N GLU A 299 0.14 -25.34 -6.53
CA GLU A 299 -0.57 -24.20 -7.09
C GLU A 299 0.43 -23.09 -7.43
N VAL A 300 0.48 -22.72 -8.71
CA VAL A 300 1.27 -21.60 -9.19
C VAL A 300 0.34 -20.51 -9.71
N ILE A 301 0.33 -19.36 -9.03
CA ILE A 301 -0.44 -18.19 -9.47
C ILE A 301 0.54 -17.18 -10.06
N GLY A 302 0.42 -16.91 -11.35
CA GLY A 302 1.24 -15.92 -12.01
C GLY A 302 0.49 -14.65 -12.37
N GLU A 303 1.17 -13.52 -12.21
CA GLU A 303 0.70 -12.20 -12.62
C GLU A 303 1.77 -11.50 -13.47
N VAL A 304 1.32 -10.88 -14.56
CA VAL A 304 2.19 -10.09 -15.45
C VAL A 304 1.85 -8.61 -15.26
N TYR A 305 2.89 -7.83 -15.00
CA TYR A 305 2.81 -6.39 -14.84
C TYR A 305 3.50 -5.68 -15.99
N ILE A 306 3.00 -4.49 -16.30
CA ILE A 306 3.60 -3.58 -17.28
C ILE A 306 3.83 -2.24 -16.58
N THR A 307 5.03 -1.71 -16.74
CA THR A 307 5.40 -0.35 -16.32
C THR A 307 5.91 0.40 -17.54
N ILE A 308 5.31 1.54 -17.85
CA ILE A 308 5.82 2.42 -18.90
C ILE A 308 6.81 3.39 -18.27
N LEU A 309 8.07 3.36 -18.72
CA LEU A 309 9.14 4.20 -18.17
C LEU A 309 9.34 5.46 -19.00
N ASP A 310 9.16 5.40 -20.33
CA ASP A 310 9.25 6.56 -21.21
C ASP A 310 7.88 7.29 -21.34
N PRO A 311 7.76 8.54 -20.88
CA PRO A 311 6.54 9.34 -21.03
C PRO A 311 6.10 9.55 -22.49
N ALA A 312 7.00 9.40 -23.47
CA ALA A 312 6.66 9.50 -24.88
C ALA A 312 6.04 8.21 -25.46
N ARG A 313 6.07 7.09 -24.72
CA ARG A 313 5.61 5.75 -25.17
C ARG A 313 4.43 5.21 -24.35
N THR A 314 3.53 6.09 -23.92
CA THR A 314 2.34 5.73 -23.13
C THR A 314 1.28 4.94 -23.91
N LYS A 315 1.27 5.06 -25.24
CA LYS A 315 0.37 4.32 -26.14
C LYS A 315 1.01 3.03 -26.62
N THR A 316 1.26 2.11 -25.69
CA THR A 316 1.96 0.86 -25.97
C THR A 316 0.99 -0.32 -26.16
N GLN A 317 1.36 -1.28 -27.01
CA GLN A 317 0.75 -2.60 -27.12
C GLN A 317 1.81 -3.67 -26.96
N ILE A 318 1.46 -4.74 -26.26
CA ILE A 318 2.34 -5.86 -26.01
C ILE A 318 1.72 -7.10 -26.64
N ALA A 319 2.38 -7.67 -27.63
CA ALA A 319 1.99 -8.93 -28.24
C ALA A 319 2.71 -10.06 -27.52
N LEU A 320 1.95 -11.03 -27.04
CA LEU A 320 2.50 -12.26 -26.46
C LEU A 320 2.52 -13.36 -27.52
N ASP A 321 3.50 -14.25 -27.41
CA ASP A 321 3.50 -15.45 -28.23
C ASP A 321 2.34 -16.36 -27.82
N SER A 322 1.72 -16.97 -28.83
CA SER A 322 0.57 -17.85 -28.69
C SER A 322 0.93 -19.32 -28.73
N GLN A 323 2.22 -19.66 -28.70
CA GLN A 323 2.71 -21.03 -28.62
C GLN A 323 2.77 -21.45 -27.15
N PRO A 324 1.77 -22.20 -26.65
CA PRO A 324 1.87 -22.80 -25.33
C PRO A 324 3.09 -23.71 -25.25
N SER A 325 3.97 -23.53 -24.26
CA SER A 325 4.89 -24.59 -23.84
C SER A 325 4.08 -25.86 -23.49
N GLU A 326 4.70 -27.04 -23.36
CA GLU A 326 3.96 -28.27 -23.01
C GLU A 326 3.09 -28.09 -21.75
N HIS A 327 3.57 -27.28 -20.80
CA HIS A 327 2.89 -26.90 -19.55
C HIS A 327 1.68 -25.96 -19.74
N MET A 328 1.54 -25.28 -20.89
CA MET A 328 0.47 -24.32 -21.17
C MET A 328 -0.81 -24.91 -21.76
N LYS A 329 -0.88 -26.21 -22.11
CA LYS A 329 -2.08 -26.78 -22.75
C LYS A 329 -3.36 -26.59 -21.91
N ASN A 330 -3.23 -26.50 -20.59
CA ASN A 330 -4.36 -26.45 -19.65
C ASN A 330 -4.49 -25.14 -18.85
N VAL A 331 -3.59 -24.15 -19.04
CA VAL A 331 -3.59 -22.90 -18.26
C VAL A 331 -4.49 -21.84 -18.91
N LYS A 332 -5.46 -21.32 -18.16
CA LYS A 332 -6.34 -20.23 -18.61
C LYS A 332 -5.77 -18.86 -18.23
N LEU A 333 -5.36 -18.08 -19.23
CA LEU A 333 -4.92 -16.69 -19.04
C LEU A 333 -6.12 -15.73 -18.93
N GLN A 334 -6.25 -15.04 -17.80
CA GLN A 334 -7.26 -14.04 -17.51
C GLN A 334 -6.71 -12.63 -17.72
N LEU A 335 -7.37 -11.82 -18.54
CA LEU A 335 -6.99 -10.43 -18.79
C LEU A 335 -7.67 -9.48 -17.79
N HIS A 336 -6.92 -8.50 -17.28
CA HIS A 336 -7.44 -7.48 -16.38
C HIS A 336 -8.63 -6.70 -17.02
N PRO A 337 -9.70 -6.38 -16.25
CA PRO A 337 -10.91 -5.77 -16.80
C PRO A 337 -10.71 -4.40 -17.46
N SER A 338 -9.65 -3.66 -17.16
CA SER A 338 -9.35 -2.35 -17.77
C SER A 338 -8.79 -2.45 -19.20
N LEU A 339 -8.41 -3.66 -19.64
CA LEU A 339 -7.74 -3.89 -20.91
C LEU A 339 -8.70 -4.35 -22.02
N ASN A 340 -8.21 -4.30 -23.26
CA ASN A 340 -8.98 -4.63 -24.45
C ASN A 340 -9.13 -6.16 -24.63
N LYS A 341 -10.27 -6.68 -24.18
CA LYS A 341 -10.61 -8.12 -24.29
C LYS A 341 -10.70 -8.63 -25.73
N GLN A 342 -11.12 -7.80 -26.68
CA GLN A 342 -11.28 -8.22 -28.09
C GLN A 342 -9.92 -8.43 -28.76
N LEU A 343 -8.98 -7.49 -28.57
CA LEU A 343 -7.60 -7.62 -29.07
C LEU A 343 -6.85 -8.77 -28.41
N TRP A 344 -7.07 -8.98 -27.10
CA TRP A 344 -6.52 -10.13 -26.39
C TRP A 344 -7.02 -11.46 -26.96
N THR A 345 -8.33 -11.59 -27.16
CA THR A 345 -8.92 -12.86 -27.62
C THR A 345 -8.48 -13.21 -29.04
N LYS A 346 -8.37 -12.20 -29.92
CA LYS A 346 -8.02 -12.40 -31.33
C LYS A 346 -6.52 -12.63 -31.56
N ASN A 347 -5.68 -11.82 -30.92
CA ASN A 347 -4.25 -11.72 -31.25
C ASN A 347 -3.32 -11.88 -30.05
N LYS A 348 -3.83 -12.13 -28.83
CA LYS A 348 -3.04 -12.14 -27.58
C LYS A 348 -2.26 -10.85 -27.36
N VAL A 349 -2.89 -9.73 -27.72
CA VAL A 349 -2.31 -8.39 -27.55
C VAL A 349 -2.90 -7.71 -26.33
N VAL A 350 -2.03 -7.32 -25.40
CA VAL A 350 -2.34 -6.46 -24.26
C VAL A 350 -2.34 -5.00 -24.72
N SER A 351 -3.44 -4.31 -24.47
CA SER A 351 -3.63 -2.89 -24.77
C SER A 351 -4.79 -2.34 -23.95
N LEU A 352 -4.82 -1.02 -23.73
CA LEU A 352 -5.97 -0.34 -23.12
C LEU A 352 -7.22 -0.48 -24.00
N LYS A 353 -8.41 -0.40 -23.39
CA LYS A 353 -9.69 -0.48 -24.13
C LYS A 353 -9.82 0.58 -25.22
N THR A 354 -9.39 1.80 -24.92
CA THR A 354 -9.51 2.95 -25.81
C THR A 354 -8.13 3.59 -26.00
N PRO A 355 -7.22 2.94 -26.77
CA PRO A 355 -5.84 3.39 -26.90
C PRO A 355 -5.69 4.77 -27.58
N ASP A 356 -6.74 5.23 -28.27
CA ASP A 356 -6.77 6.56 -28.88
C ASP A 356 -7.04 7.67 -27.86
N GLN A 357 -7.74 7.37 -26.76
CA GLN A 357 -8.22 8.34 -25.76
C GLN A 357 -7.54 8.21 -24.40
N GLN A 358 -6.98 7.04 -24.09
CA GLN A 358 -6.36 6.74 -22.81
C GLN A 358 -4.93 6.25 -23.01
N ASP A 359 -4.09 6.67 -22.09
CA ASP A 359 -2.66 6.41 -22.05
C ASP A 359 -2.35 5.57 -20.82
N PHE A 360 -1.34 4.70 -20.91
CA PHE A 360 -0.85 4.02 -19.72
C PHE A 360 -0.19 5.04 -18.78
N PRO A 361 -0.47 5.00 -17.46
CA PRO A 361 0.24 5.82 -16.51
C PRO A 361 1.73 5.48 -16.50
N VAL A 362 2.57 6.52 -16.50
CA VAL A 362 4.04 6.39 -16.50
C VAL A 362 4.51 6.06 -15.09
N ASN A 363 5.55 5.23 -14.98
CA ASN A 363 6.17 4.80 -13.72
C ASN A 363 5.19 4.18 -12.72
N THR A 364 4.11 3.59 -13.24
CA THR A 364 3.11 2.87 -12.45
C THR A 364 3.10 1.41 -12.88
N LYS A 365 3.16 0.50 -11.92
CA LYS A 365 3.08 -0.95 -12.15
C LYS A 365 1.64 -1.36 -12.37
N ILE A 366 1.31 -1.83 -13.57
CA ILE A 366 -0.07 -2.11 -13.98
C ILE A 366 -0.29 -3.62 -14.14
N PRO A 367 -1.22 -4.24 -13.39
CA PRO A 367 -1.54 -5.65 -13.56
C PRO A 367 -2.26 -5.88 -14.88
N THR A 368 -1.85 -6.91 -15.63
CA THR A 368 -2.36 -7.15 -16.98
C THR A 368 -2.96 -8.52 -17.19
N ILE A 369 -2.21 -9.57 -16.90
CA ILE A 369 -2.64 -10.95 -17.09
C ILE A 369 -2.45 -11.67 -15.77
N LYS A 370 -3.44 -12.48 -15.41
CA LYS A 370 -3.38 -13.40 -14.29
C LYS A 370 -3.65 -14.82 -14.77
N TYR A 371 -2.94 -15.79 -14.24
CA TYR A 371 -3.19 -17.19 -14.53
C TYR A 371 -2.94 -18.05 -13.29
N LYS A 372 -3.48 -19.26 -13.35
CA LYS A 372 -3.34 -20.26 -12.31
C LYS A 372 -3.01 -21.60 -12.96
N TYR A 373 -1.92 -22.19 -12.52
CA TYR A 373 -1.51 -23.56 -12.83
C TYR A 373 -1.70 -24.41 -11.58
N ILE A 374 -2.15 -25.66 -11.79
CA ILE A 374 -2.40 -26.61 -10.72
C ILE A 374 -1.84 -27.96 -11.17
N SER A 375 -1.08 -28.62 -10.31
CA SER A 375 -0.47 -29.91 -10.58
C SER A 375 -0.46 -30.80 -9.34
N GLN A 376 -0.29 -32.10 -9.55
CA GLN A 376 -0.06 -33.10 -8.52
C GLN A 376 1.21 -33.92 -8.81
N ASP A 377 2.00 -33.51 -9.81
CA ASP A 377 3.21 -34.24 -10.18
C ASP A 377 4.36 -33.88 -9.22
N ASN A 378 4.87 -34.89 -8.51
CA ASN A 378 5.99 -34.73 -7.59
C ASN A 378 7.25 -34.23 -8.30
N LYS A 379 7.42 -34.50 -9.61
CA LYS A 379 8.58 -34.06 -10.40
C LYS A 379 8.70 -32.54 -10.57
N GLU A 380 7.63 -31.81 -10.26
CA GLU A 380 7.64 -30.35 -10.31
C GLU A 380 8.15 -29.71 -9.00
N MET A 381 8.35 -30.50 -7.95
CA MET A 381 8.94 -30.05 -6.70
C MET A 381 10.44 -29.81 -6.84
N PRO A 382 10.98 -28.67 -6.36
CA PRO A 382 12.40 -28.37 -6.49
C PRO A 382 13.33 -29.25 -5.64
N PHE A 383 12.80 -29.92 -4.62
CA PHE A 383 13.53 -30.75 -3.68
C PHE A 383 12.59 -31.72 -2.98
N THR A 384 13.17 -32.77 -2.40
CA THR A 384 12.52 -33.64 -1.43
C THR A 384 12.85 -33.20 -0.01
N PHE A 385 11.90 -33.41 0.90
CA PHE A 385 12.05 -33.11 2.32
C PHE A 385 11.93 -34.39 3.12
N THR A 386 12.85 -34.59 4.06
CA THR A 386 12.85 -35.72 4.98
C THR A 386 12.92 -35.21 6.41
N PHE A 387 12.11 -35.82 7.28
CA PHE A 387 12.05 -35.51 8.70
C PHE A 387 12.17 -36.78 9.53
N TRP A 388 13.03 -36.74 10.55
CA TRP A 388 13.15 -37.80 11.55
C TRP A 388 13.01 -37.22 12.95
N PHE A 389 12.18 -37.87 13.77
CA PHE A 389 11.95 -37.51 15.16
C PHE A 389 12.26 -38.71 16.05
N ASP A 390 13.36 -38.62 16.81
CA ASP A 390 13.76 -39.60 17.83
C ASP A 390 14.43 -38.87 19.01
N GLN A 391 15.62 -39.29 19.46
CA GLN A 391 16.39 -38.55 20.48
C GLN A 391 16.84 -37.17 19.98
N THR A 392 17.00 -37.03 18.68
CA THR A 392 17.27 -35.79 17.97
C THR A 392 16.25 -35.63 16.85
N VAL A 393 16.10 -34.39 16.42
CA VAL A 393 15.25 -34.03 15.30
C VAL A 393 16.14 -33.69 14.13
N ILE A 394 15.93 -34.37 13.01
CA ILE A 394 16.71 -34.17 11.78
C ILE A 394 15.77 -33.68 10.69
N TYR A 395 16.13 -32.55 10.10
CA TYR A 395 15.53 -32.05 8.86
C TYR A 395 16.56 -32.14 7.75
N GLU A 396 16.17 -32.72 6.62
CA GLU A 396 17.02 -32.88 5.46
C GLU A 396 16.26 -32.46 4.19
N ILE A 397 16.93 -31.69 3.34
CA ILE A 397 16.42 -31.23 2.05
C ILE A 397 17.41 -31.67 0.98
N GLU A 398 16.90 -32.37 -0.04
CA GLU A 398 17.71 -32.87 -1.16
C GLU A 398 17.15 -32.32 -2.48
N PHE A 399 17.99 -31.64 -3.25
CA PHE A 399 17.65 -31.03 -4.52
C PHE A 399 17.28 -32.08 -5.58
N ASP A 400 16.17 -31.87 -6.29
CA ASP A 400 15.75 -32.76 -7.38
C ASP A 400 16.45 -32.35 -8.69
N GLU A 401 17.49 -33.09 -9.05
CA GLU A 401 18.27 -32.84 -10.28
C GLU A 401 17.47 -33.06 -11.57
N GLU A 402 16.38 -33.83 -11.53
CA GLU A 402 15.51 -34.07 -12.68
C GLU A 402 14.48 -32.95 -12.90
N ASN A 403 14.40 -31.97 -11.98
CA ASN A 403 13.41 -30.90 -12.06
C ASN A 403 13.65 -29.98 -13.27
N SER A 404 12.63 -29.83 -14.11
CA SER A 404 12.73 -29.00 -15.33
C SER A 404 12.53 -27.50 -15.11
N HIS A 405 12.05 -27.09 -13.93
CA HIS A 405 11.69 -25.71 -13.58
C HIS A 405 12.77 -25.00 -12.78
N PHE A 406 13.50 -25.71 -11.93
CA PHE A 406 14.54 -25.18 -11.05
C PHE A 406 15.90 -25.79 -11.39
N GLN A 407 16.91 -24.95 -11.62
CA GLN A 407 18.30 -25.43 -11.80
C GLN A 407 19.11 -25.42 -10.49
N HIS A 408 18.68 -24.59 -9.55
CA HIS A 408 19.21 -24.46 -8.21
C HIS A 408 18.22 -23.63 -7.38
N LEU A 409 18.38 -23.66 -6.07
CA LEU A 409 17.77 -22.71 -5.15
C LEU A 409 18.87 -21.96 -4.40
N GLU A 410 18.62 -20.68 -4.12
CA GLU A 410 19.50 -19.84 -3.31
C GLU A 410 18.68 -19.21 -2.19
N ASN A 411 19.30 -19.06 -1.02
CA ASN A 411 18.69 -18.46 0.17
C ASN A 411 17.33 -19.08 0.53
N LEU A 412 17.26 -20.42 0.55
CA LEU A 412 16.07 -21.15 1.01
C LEU A 412 16.02 -21.07 2.53
N ALA A 413 15.04 -20.34 3.07
CA ALA A 413 14.83 -20.25 4.51
C ALA A 413 13.74 -21.25 4.96
N VAL A 414 14.12 -22.15 5.86
CA VAL A 414 13.27 -23.17 6.47
C VAL A 414 12.99 -22.74 7.91
N ARG A 415 11.74 -22.36 8.19
CA ARG A 415 11.30 -21.93 9.53
C ARG A 415 10.61 -23.07 10.25
N ILE A 416 11.27 -23.59 11.27
CA ILE A 416 10.79 -24.66 12.14
C ILE A 416 10.21 -23.99 13.39
N PRO A 417 8.90 -24.12 13.65
CA PRO A 417 8.28 -23.53 14.82
C PRO A 417 8.79 -24.21 16.09
N TYR A 418 9.02 -23.41 17.12
CA TYR A 418 9.26 -23.89 18.48
C TYR A 418 9.02 -22.73 19.46
N THR A 419 7.95 -22.83 20.25
CA THR A 419 7.47 -21.71 21.09
C THR A 419 8.02 -21.73 22.52
N ASP A 420 8.71 -22.81 22.90
CA ASP A 420 9.28 -22.98 24.23
C ASP A 420 10.61 -22.23 24.39
N ASN A 421 11.20 -22.32 25.59
CA ASN A 421 12.41 -21.58 25.93
C ASN A 421 13.57 -22.03 25.01
N SER A 422 14.03 -21.13 24.14
CA SER A 422 15.09 -21.36 23.16
C SER A 422 16.42 -21.83 23.76
N SER A 423 16.62 -21.60 25.07
CA SER A 423 17.75 -22.13 25.84
C SER A 423 17.82 -23.66 25.88
N ASN A 424 16.72 -24.33 25.52
CA ASN A 424 16.64 -25.78 25.47
C ASN A 424 17.03 -26.34 24.09
N ILE A 425 17.32 -25.51 23.10
CA ILE A 425 17.72 -25.98 21.76
C ILE A 425 19.24 -26.07 21.68
N GLU A 426 19.75 -27.22 21.25
CA GLU A 426 21.16 -27.43 20.91
C GLU A 426 21.26 -27.94 19.48
N ILE A 427 21.94 -27.18 18.61
CA ILE A 427 22.19 -27.61 17.23
C ILE A 427 23.45 -28.49 17.22
N LYS A 428 23.29 -29.76 16.88
CA LYS A 428 24.38 -30.75 16.85
C LYS A 428 25.19 -30.69 15.56
N GLU A 429 24.48 -30.56 14.43
CA GLU A 429 25.08 -30.58 13.10
C GLU A 429 24.26 -29.68 12.17
N VAL A 430 24.97 -28.95 11.31
CA VAL A 430 24.39 -28.19 10.20
C VAL A 430 25.28 -28.41 9.00
N GLU A 431 24.67 -28.97 7.96
CA GLU A 431 25.27 -29.14 6.64
C GLU A 431 24.59 -28.18 5.67
N ASN A 432 25.40 -27.39 4.95
CA ASN A 432 24.96 -26.47 3.91
C ASN A 432 23.93 -25.42 4.39
N GLY A 433 24.40 -24.45 5.15
CA GLY A 433 23.60 -23.30 5.57
C GLY A 433 24.01 -22.78 6.93
N ASP A 434 23.35 -21.72 7.35
CA ASP A 434 23.45 -21.14 8.68
C ASP A 434 22.09 -21.21 9.37
N PHE A 435 22.05 -21.02 10.68
CA PHE A 435 20.81 -21.03 11.45
C PHE A 435 20.72 -19.85 12.40
N GLU A 436 19.50 -19.46 12.71
CA GLU A 436 19.17 -18.46 13.71
C GLU A 436 18.08 -19.01 14.63
N ILE A 437 18.27 -18.87 15.94
CA ILE A 437 17.28 -19.28 16.94
C ILE A 437 16.67 -18.01 17.53
N GLN A 438 15.34 -17.90 17.47
CA GLN A 438 14.60 -16.75 17.95
C GLN A 438 13.62 -17.19 19.05
N ASN A 439 13.66 -16.51 20.20
CA ASN A 439 12.83 -16.86 21.35
C ASN A 439 11.34 -16.73 21.00
N GLY A 440 10.60 -17.83 21.09
CA GLY A 440 9.16 -17.87 20.82
C GLY A 440 8.77 -17.96 19.34
N GLU A 441 9.72 -17.83 18.41
CA GLU A 441 9.48 -17.97 16.95
C GLU A 441 10.09 -19.25 16.37
N GLY A 442 11.06 -19.86 17.07
CA GLY A 442 11.66 -21.14 16.72
C GLY A 442 13.01 -21.00 16.02
N ILE A 443 13.27 -21.86 15.04
CA ILE A 443 14.55 -21.95 14.33
C ILE A 443 14.35 -21.56 12.88
N THR A 444 15.16 -20.62 12.38
CA THR A 444 15.27 -20.32 10.96
C THR A 444 16.57 -20.91 10.44
N TRP A 445 16.47 -21.95 9.62
CA TRP A 445 17.60 -22.55 8.92
C TRP A 445 17.68 -22.01 7.49
N ASN A 446 18.77 -21.31 7.18
CA ASN A 446 19.01 -20.65 5.91
C ASN A 446 20.00 -21.46 5.07
N ILE A 447 19.49 -22.12 4.04
CA ILE A 447 20.28 -22.88 3.08
C ILE A 447 20.74 -21.93 1.98
N LEU A 448 22.06 -21.70 1.90
CA LEU A 448 22.63 -20.70 1.00
C LEU A 448 22.44 -21.07 -0.46
N LYS A 449 22.71 -22.34 -0.82
CA LYS A 449 22.59 -22.83 -2.19
C LYS A 449 22.37 -24.34 -2.25
N LEU A 450 21.35 -24.76 -3.00
CA LEU A 450 21.05 -26.15 -3.35
C LEU A 450 21.12 -26.32 -4.86
N ASN A 451 21.94 -27.25 -5.33
CA ASN A 451 22.12 -27.55 -6.76
C ASN A 451 22.75 -28.95 -6.94
N GLN A 452 23.07 -29.35 -8.17
CA GLN A 452 23.72 -30.65 -8.46
C GLN A 452 25.10 -30.83 -7.80
N GLU A 453 25.82 -29.74 -7.49
CA GLU A 453 27.14 -29.84 -6.85
C GLU A 453 27.03 -30.01 -5.32
N ASN A 454 26.03 -29.35 -4.72
CA ASN A 454 25.67 -29.43 -3.30
C ASN A 454 24.18 -29.77 -3.19
N PRO A 455 23.79 -31.04 -3.41
CA PRO A 455 22.39 -31.43 -3.53
C PRO A 455 21.70 -31.55 -2.17
N SER A 456 22.44 -31.80 -1.09
CA SER A 456 21.89 -31.98 0.25
C SER A 456 22.10 -30.75 1.13
N ALA A 457 21.17 -30.57 2.06
CA ALA A 457 21.31 -29.74 3.24
C ALA A 457 20.66 -30.48 4.40
N LYS A 458 21.27 -30.40 5.59
CA LYS A 458 20.79 -31.10 6.80
C LYS A 458 20.96 -30.21 8.04
N ILE A 459 20.00 -30.26 8.96
CA ILE A 459 20.14 -29.72 10.31
C ILE A 459 19.69 -30.75 11.34
N GLU A 460 20.53 -31.00 12.35
CA GLU A 460 20.24 -31.89 13.47
C GLU A 460 20.13 -31.10 14.77
N ILE A 461 18.99 -31.24 15.42
CA ILE A 461 18.58 -30.50 16.61
C ILE A 461 18.42 -31.46 17.77
N ALA A 462 18.98 -31.12 18.92
CA ALA A 462 18.74 -31.78 20.18
C ALA A 462 18.03 -30.82 21.15
N PHE A 463 17.18 -31.38 21.99
CA PHE A 463 16.46 -30.62 23.01
C PHE A 463 17.00 -30.97 24.40
N ASN A 464 17.56 -29.98 25.07
CA ASN A 464 18.08 -30.05 26.43
C ASN A 464 16.91 -29.92 27.41
N GLY A 465 16.45 -31.04 27.96
CA GLY A 465 15.35 -31.08 28.92
C GLY A 465 14.24 -32.02 28.50
N GLU A 466 13.00 -31.58 28.64
CA GLU A 466 11.83 -32.30 28.11
C GLU A 466 11.82 -32.17 26.58
N GLN A 467 11.65 -33.29 25.89
CA GLN A 467 11.53 -33.26 24.43
C GLN A 467 10.17 -32.68 24.04
N PRO A 468 10.09 -31.85 22.98
CA PRO A 468 8.81 -31.39 22.47
C PRO A 468 7.98 -32.54 21.93
N ASP A 469 6.66 -32.35 21.86
CA ASP A 469 5.83 -33.22 21.05
C ASP A 469 6.14 -32.97 19.57
N GLU A 470 6.06 -34.02 18.75
CA GLU A 470 6.32 -33.92 17.31
C GLU A 470 5.43 -32.87 16.64
N GLU A 471 4.18 -32.71 17.12
CA GLU A 471 3.20 -31.74 16.62
C GLU A 471 3.64 -30.28 16.80
N ASP A 472 4.45 -29.98 17.82
CA ASP A 472 4.90 -28.61 18.12
C ASP A 472 5.95 -28.11 17.13
N LEU A 473 6.53 -29.02 16.35
CA LEU A 473 7.57 -28.76 15.35
C LEU A 473 7.00 -28.48 13.96
N PHE A 474 5.68 -28.39 13.83
CA PHE A 474 4.96 -28.11 12.59
C PHE A 474 3.94 -26.97 12.79
N PRO A 475 3.57 -26.23 11.73
CA PRO A 475 4.03 -26.40 10.35
C PRO A 475 5.41 -25.79 10.09
N VAL A 476 6.24 -26.51 9.34
CA VAL A 476 7.53 -25.99 8.86
C VAL A 476 7.27 -25.14 7.61
N ASN A 477 7.68 -23.87 7.62
CA ASN A 477 7.42 -22.94 6.52
C ASN A 477 8.69 -22.72 5.67
N LEU A 478 8.53 -22.69 4.35
CA LEU A 478 9.66 -22.59 3.41
C LEU A 478 9.56 -21.33 2.54
N TYR A 479 10.67 -20.57 2.51
CA TYR A 479 10.76 -19.29 1.83
C TYR A 479 11.91 -19.29 0.82
N PHE A 480 11.61 -18.99 -0.45
CA PHE A 480 12.64 -18.79 -1.47
C PHE A 480 12.16 -17.84 -2.57
N GLU A 481 13.13 -17.23 -3.27
CA GLU A 481 12.91 -16.55 -4.55
C GLU A 481 13.80 -17.17 -5.63
N TYR A 482 13.28 -17.29 -6.85
CA TYR A 482 13.98 -17.82 -8.00
C TYR A 482 13.77 -16.92 -9.23
N PRO A 483 14.71 -15.99 -9.50
CA PRO A 483 14.56 -14.96 -10.55
C PRO A 483 14.91 -15.44 -11.96
N GLN A 484 15.40 -16.67 -12.14
CA GLN A 484 15.95 -17.11 -13.43
C GLN A 484 14.87 -17.60 -14.40
N LYS A 485 13.82 -18.25 -13.88
CA LYS A 485 12.79 -18.90 -14.69
C LYS A 485 11.43 -18.84 -14.00
N THR A 486 10.40 -19.11 -14.78
CA THR A 486 9.01 -19.26 -14.36
C THR A 486 8.47 -20.62 -14.83
N PHE A 487 7.45 -21.14 -14.16
CA PHE A 487 6.68 -22.30 -14.59
C PHE A 487 6.04 -22.04 -15.96
N LEU A 488 5.44 -20.86 -16.13
CA LEU A 488 4.88 -20.42 -17.38
C LEU A 488 5.89 -19.58 -18.17
N ASP A 489 6.61 -20.19 -19.11
CA ASP A 489 7.50 -19.46 -20.03
C ASP A 489 6.71 -18.59 -21.01
N LEU A 490 6.23 -17.42 -20.55
CA LEU A 490 5.43 -16.48 -21.31
C LEU A 490 6.35 -15.59 -22.14
N LYS A 491 6.38 -15.85 -23.44
CA LYS A 491 7.23 -15.11 -24.37
C LYS A 491 6.55 -13.84 -24.85
N VAL A 492 7.26 -12.72 -24.74
CA VAL A 492 6.87 -11.46 -25.36
C VAL A 492 7.31 -11.49 -26.81
N ARG A 493 6.34 -11.55 -27.73
CA ARG A 493 6.60 -11.52 -29.18
C ARG A 493 7.09 -10.15 -29.64
N GLY A 494 6.60 -9.08 -29.00
CA GLY A 494 7.07 -7.74 -29.27
C GLY A 494 6.24 -6.67 -28.58
N VAL A 495 6.84 -5.50 -28.42
CA VAL A 495 6.24 -4.30 -27.86
C VAL A 495 6.21 -3.24 -28.96
N ARG A 496 5.08 -2.56 -29.14
CA ARG A 496 4.93 -1.53 -30.19
C ARG A 496 4.14 -0.33 -29.72
N GLU A 497 4.44 0.83 -30.29
CA GLU A 497 3.64 2.04 -30.10
C GLU A 497 2.44 2.04 -31.07
N VAL A 498 1.23 2.31 -30.56
CA VAL A 498 -0.01 2.36 -31.36
C VAL A 498 0.06 3.44 -32.43
N THR A 499 0.56 4.61 -32.06
CA THR A 499 0.53 5.83 -32.88
C THR A 499 1.53 5.81 -34.03
N LYS A 500 2.72 5.24 -33.82
CA LYS A 500 3.80 5.23 -34.81
C LYS A 500 4.02 3.87 -35.47
N SER A 501 3.37 2.81 -34.97
CA SER A 501 3.66 1.42 -35.37
C SER A 501 5.15 1.07 -35.28
N GLU A 502 5.87 1.74 -34.38
CA GLU A 502 7.29 1.55 -34.11
C GLU A 502 7.46 0.43 -33.09
N ASN A 503 8.42 -0.48 -33.30
CA ASN A 503 8.79 -1.48 -32.31
C ASN A 503 9.60 -0.82 -31.18
N LEU A 504 9.22 -1.10 -29.95
CA LEU A 504 9.88 -0.58 -28.75
C LEU A 504 10.78 -1.65 -28.15
N LYS A 505 11.93 -1.22 -27.63
CA LYS A 505 12.71 -2.05 -26.71
C LYS A 505 11.94 -2.23 -25.40
N TYR A 506 12.19 -3.32 -24.70
CA TYR A 506 11.58 -3.59 -23.41
C TYR A 506 12.54 -4.37 -22.52
N LEU A 507 12.48 -4.12 -21.23
CA LEU A 507 13.07 -4.95 -20.21
C LEU A 507 12.05 -6.01 -19.81
N TYR A 508 12.47 -7.27 -19.73
CA TYR A 508 11.65 -8.36 -19.23
C TYR A 508 12.31 -8.98 -18.01
N THR A 509 11.64 -8.92 -16.87
CA THR A 509 12.06 -9.59 -15.63
C THR A 509 11.05 -10.65 -15.25
N GLN A 510 11.53 -11.70 -14.60
CA GLN A 510 10.68 -12.78 -14.13
C GLN A 510 11.16 -13.29 -12.78
N LYS A 511 10.25 -13.81 -11.96
CA LYS A 511 10.62 -14.55 -10.75
C LYS A 511 9.52 -15.50 -10.30
N ILE A 512 9.94 -16.60 -9.68
CA ILE A 512 9.10 -17.41 -8.80
C ILE A 512 9.42 -16.98 -7.36
N GLN A 513 8.39 -16.85 -6.53
CA GLN A 513 8.54 -16.65 -5.08
C GLN A 513 7.62 -17.66 -4.39
N SER A 514 8.07 -18.25 -3.28
CA SER A 514 7.15 -19.05 -2.46
C SER A 514 6.09 -18.14 -1.80
N ASP A 515 4.89 -18.67 -1.58
CA ASP A 515 3.78 -17.93 -0.95
C ASP A 515 3.18 -18.73 0.20
N LYS A 516 2.61 -19.90 -0.09
CA LYS A 516 2.11 -20.84 0.94
C LYS A 516 2.81 -22.18 0.75
N PHE A 517 4.10 -22.22 1.07
CA PHE A 517 4.87 -23.45 1.09
C PHE A 517 5.09 -23.84 2.55
N PHE A 518 4.41 -24.90 2.98
CA PHE A 518 4.63 -25.46 4.31
C PHE A 518 4.45 -26.98 4.33
N ILE A 519 5.04 -27.60 5.36
CA ILE A 519 4.95 -29.02 5.67
C ILE A 519 4.16 -29.14 6.97
N GLU A 520 3.20 -30.06 7.05
CA GLU A 520 2.42 -30.35 8.27
C GLU A 520 2.24 -31.83 8.57
#